data_AF-W6W9X0-F1
#
_entry.id   AF-W6W9X0-F1
#
_cell.length_a   1.000
_cell.length_b   1.000
_cell.length_c   1.000
_cell.angle_alpha   90.00
_cell.angle_beta   90.00
_cell.angle_gamma   90.00
#
_symmetry.space_group_name_H-M   'P 1'
#
loop_
_entity.id
_entity.type
_entity.pdbx_description
1 polymer ?
#
loop_
_entity_poly.entity_id
_entity_poly.type
_entity_poly.pdbx_seq_one_letter_code
_entity_poly.pdbx_strand_id
1 'polypeptide(L)'
;MDTLTPSRFEVIADDVIVERDVMVTMRDGIKLATDVYRPAKDGKVIEGRLPAIMERTPYGKAERSRSEIEVGMAEPMKRNEVASYFVRAGYAVIYQDCRGRHNSEGEFSKYISEAADGYDTARWLVEQAWSNGQFGTMGLSYAAHTQAALACLNPPGLACMVMDSGGFSNAYQCGIRQGGAFELKQATWAYNQAIGEGDELARAAIEAEDIHAWFNVMPWSEGVSPVRWMPEYENYLLDQWRSGTFDESWRRVGLYMEGFYETFPEVPIVLMSSWYDAYVKSTLDNYRGLSAKDSRPLQLIMGPWLHGNRNTTLAGDTSFGPAAPLGGNVMESWLAFRRNWFDHWLKGKDNTVSQEPVVRAFVMGGGSGTRNADGRLDHGGHWIEASDWPLPGTEFRNYYIHENGSLSTEKPKDDAASFTYDFDPKDPVPTIGGSLTSGQPIFEGGGFDQREGEKFYGSKHPGLPLSARADVLSFETEPLAEDVAVVGPITVELYVSSDAPDTDFTAKLVDVYPPSKDYPTGYALNITDGIIRCRYRNSFEKPEPIVKGEVFKVTIEPFATANLFAKGHRIRVDISSSNFPKYDINPNSYAPEGRGRTSQVARNTVFCDGTRPSAIRLPIVGGAAMVALKPIAK
;
A
#
# COMPACT_ATOMS: atom_id res chain seq x y z
N MET A 1 -0.54 12.49 39.57
CA MET A 1 0.74 13.16 39.87
C MET A 1 1.24 13.68 38.55
N ASP A 2 0.99 14.96 38.28
CA ASP A 2 1.41 15.63 37.05
C ASP A 2 2.91 15.88 37.09
N THR A 3 3.67 15.10 36.32
CA THR A 3 5.03 15.47 35.91
C THR A 3 5.03 15.64 34.40
N LEU A 4 4.32 16.66 33.91
CA LEU A 4 4.55 17.17 32.56
C LEU A 4 5.92 17.85 32.58
N THR A 5 6.90 17.23 31.91
CA THR A 5 8.23 17.80 31.70
C THR A 5 8.05 19.13 30.96
N PRO A 6 8.59 20.26 31.44
CA PRO A 6 8.55 21.53 30.71
C PRO A 6 9.19 21.36 29.33
N SER A 7 8.74 22.11 28.32
CA SER A 7 9.41 22.08 27.02
C SER A 7 10.89 22.44 27.20
N ARG A 8 11.76 21.63 26.63
CA ARG A 8 13.22 21.75 26.82
C ARG A 8 13.86 22.15 25.50
N PHE A 9 14.58 23.26 25.54
CA PHE A 9 15.45 23.64 24.43
C PHE A 9 16.71 22.77 24.43
N GLU A 10 17.03 22.22 23.27
CA GLU A 10 18.23 21.43 23.00
C GLU A 10 18.91 21.97 21.73
N VAL A 11 20.20 22.29 21.83
CA VAL A 11 21.02 22.71 20.69
C VAL A 11 21.39 21.46 19.89
N ILE A 12 20.90 21.36 18.66
CA ILE A 12 21.22 20.26 17.74
C ILE A 12 22.53 20.56 17.00
N ALA A 13 22.72 21.82 16.60
CA ALA A 13 23.92 22.39 16.01
C ALA A 13 23.94 23.91 16.28
N ASP A 14 25.07 24.58 16.02
CA ASP A 14 25.19 26.04 16.24
C ASP A 14 24.09 26.86 15.52
N ASP A 15 23.56 26.31 14.43
CA ASP A 15 22.54 26.92 13.56
C ASP A 15 21.13 26.32 13.71
N VAL A 16 20.93 25.31 14.56
CA VAL A 16 19.65 24.59 14.72
C VAL A 16 19.37 24.27 16.18
N ILE A 17 18.18 24.65 16.65
CA ILE A 17 17.68 24.31 17.99
C ILE A 17 16.35 23.58 17.88
N VAL A 18 16.11 22.65 18.79
CA VAL A 18 14.81 22.01 18.96
C VAL A 18 14.22 22.39 20.31
N GLU A 19 12.94 22.73 20.31
CA GLU A 19 12.12 22.74 21.52
C GLU A 19 11.38 21.41 21.60
N ARG A 20 11.77 20.58 22.56
CA ARG A 20 11.23 19.22 22.75
C ARG A 20 9.91 19.24 23.49
N ASP A 21 9.04 18.30 23.13
CA ASP A 21 7.81 17.97 23.86
C ASP A 21 6.96 19.22 24.17
N VAL A 22 6.78 20.09 23.17
CA VAL A 22 5.77 21.14 23.23
C VAL A 22 4.40 20.47 23.25
N MET A 23 3.71 20.57 24.39
CA MET A 23 2.44 19.89 24.62
C MET A 23 1.27 20.67 24.00
N VAL A 24 0.89 20.29 22.78
CA VAL A 24 -0.18 20.94 22.02
C VAL A 24 -1.53 20.43 22.51
N THR A 25 -2.37 21.32 23.03
CA THR A 25 -3.69 20.95 23.58
C THR A 25 -4.73 20.82 22.48
N MET A 26 -5.32 19.64 22.35
CA MET A 26 -6.42 19.35 21.41
C MET A 26 -7.76 19.90 21.94
N ARG A 27 -8.80 19.87 21.12
CA ARG A 27 -10.16 20.37 21.46
C ARG A 27 -10.78 19.73 22.70
N ASP A 28 -10.35 18.52 23.07
CA ASP A 28 -10.83 17.75 24.21
C ASP A 28 -9.90 17.84 25.43
N GLY A 29 -8.86 18.68 25.38
CA GLY A 29 -7.93 18.91 26.48
C GLY A 29 -6.74 17.94 26.53
N ILE A 30 -6.76 16.86 25.75
CA ILE A 30 -5.61 15.95 25.61
C ILE A 30 -4.46 16.66 24.91
N LYS A 31 -3.24 16.41 25.38
CA LYS A 31 -2.04 17.07 24.87
C LYS A 31 -1.17 16.14 24.04
N LEU A 32 -0.81 16.59 22.84
CA LEU A 32 0.08 15.84 21.95
C LEU A 32 1.49 16.43 21.99
N ALA A 33 2.48 15.57 22.24
CA ALA A 33 3.87 15.94 22.34
C ALA A 33 4.45 16.25 20.96
N THR A 34 5.04 17.44 20.84
CA THR A 34 5.48 18.00 19.56
C THR A 34 6.89 18.56 19.66
N ASP A 35 7.80 18.11 18.80
CA ASP A 35 9.15 18.67 18.67
C ASP A 35 9.15 19.77 17.60
N VAL A 36 9.69 20.95 17.94
CA VAL A 36 9.74 22.12 17.06
C VAL A 36 11.18 22.53 16.79
N TYR A 37 11.66 22.26 15.59
CA TYR A 37 13.01 22.63 15.13
C TYR A 37 13.00 23.99 14.45
N ARG A 38 13.92 24.88 14.83
CA ARG A 38 14.01 26.26 14.34
C ARG A 38 15.46 26.69 14.10
N PRO A 39 15.67 27.70 13.22
CA PRO A 39 16.99 28.31 13.05
C PRO A 39 17.46 28.93 14.36
N ALA A 40 18.75 28.75 14.65
CA ALA A 40 19.38 29.26 15.85
C ALA A 40 20.69 29.96 15.53
N LYS A 41 21.15 30.78 16.48
CA LYS A 41 22.51 31.32 16.52
C LYS A 41 22.91 31.49 17.97
N ASP A 42 24.13 31.07 18.31
CA ASP A 42 24.67 31.16 19.67
C ASP A 42 23.74 30.50 20.72
N GLY A 43 23.13 29.36 20.36
CA GLY A 43 22.21 28.61 21.21
C GLY A 43 20.85 29.26 21.44
N LYS A 44 20.49 30.32 20.69
CA LYS A 44 19.21 31.02 20.79
C LYS A 44 18.46 30.96 19.46
N VAL A 45 17.13 30.84 19.53
CA VAL A 45 16.26 30.90 18.35
C VAL A 45 16.44 32.24 17.63
N ILE A 46 16.54 32.21 16.31
CA ILE A 46 16.48 33.42 15.48
C ILE A 46 15.01 33.82 15.34
N GLU A 47 14.69 35.04 15.77
CA GLU A 47 13.34 35.60 15.62
C GLU A 47 12.97 35.80 14.14
N GLY A 48 11.73 35.49 13.79
CA GLY A 48 11.22 35.60 12.44
C GLY A 48 9.99 34.73 12.21
N ARG A 49 9.19 35.10 11.21
CA ARG A 49 8.04 34.29 10.77
C ARG A 49 8.48 33.35 9.66
N LEU A 50 8.32 32.06 9.87
CA LEU A 50 8.76 30.98 8.98
C LEU A 50 7.55 30.17 8.49
N PRO A 51 7.56 29.70 7.23
CA PRO A 51 6.70 28.58 6.86
C PRO A 51 7.14 27.31 7.61
N ALA A 52 6.19 26.43 7.90
CA ALA A 52 6.46 25.18 8.59
C ALA A 52 6.36 23.95 7.68
N ILE A 53 7.02 22.87 8.08
CA ILE A 53 6.82 21.53 7.55
C ILE A 53 6.41 20.63 8.71
N MET A 54 5.28 19.93 8.57
CA MET A 54 4.73 19.09 9.63
C MET A 54 4.67 17.61 9.21
N GLU A 55 5.02 16.74 10.14
CA GLU A 55 4.76 15.30 10.05
C GLU A 55 4.21 14.79 11.39
N ARG A 56 3.09 14.07 11.34
CA ARG A 56 2.46 13.40 12.50
C ARG A 56 2.64 11.89 12.35
N THR A 57 3.16 11.23 13.37
CA THR A 57 3.56 9.82 13.32
C THR A 57 3.19 9.05 14.60
N PRO A 58 2.75 7.78 14.51
CA PRO A 58 2.59 6.93 15.68
C PRO A 58 3.85 6.12 16.02
N TYR A 59 4.97 6.36 15.33
CA TYR A 59 6.20 5.55 15.41
C TYR A 59 7.35 6.23 16.16
N GLY A 60 7.07 7.32 16.87
CA GLY A 60 8.05 8.09 17.63
C GLY A 60 8.56 9.27 16.81
N LYS A 61 8.24 10.48 17.26
CA LYS A 61 8.65 11.73 16.61
C LYS A 61 10.17 11.93 16.54
N ALA A 62 10.92 11.27 17.44
CA ALA A 62 12.38 11.27 17.47
C ALA A 62 13.01 10.08 16.72
N GLU A 63 12.23 9.04 16.41
CA GLU A 63 12.72 7.82 15.80
C GLU A 63 12.93 7.95 14.29
N ARG A 64 13.88 7.17 13.76
CA ARG A 64 14.19 7.15 12.33
C ARG A 64 12.97 6.67 11.55
N SER A 65 12.56 7.43 10.54
CA SER A 65 11.63 6.91 9.54
C SER A 65 12.42 6.07 8.53
N ARG A 66 11.96 4.84 8.28
CA ARG A 66 12.56 3.95 7.28
C ARG A 66 12.63 4.55 5.87
N SER A 67 11.81 5.55 5.57
CA SER A 67 11.79 6.24 4.27
C SER A 67 12.95 7.22 4.08
N GLU A 68 13.63 7.63 5.15
CA GLU A 68 14.67 8.66 5.14
C GLU A 68 16.03 8.08 4.75
N ILE A 69 16.07 7.19 3.77
CA ILE A 69 17.26 6.51 3.30
C ILE A 69 17.52 6.84 1.83
N GLU A 70 18.73 7.31 1.53
CA GLU A 70 19.16 7.64 0.17
C GLU A 70 20.03 6.52 -0.42
N VAL A 71 20.19 6.52 -1.76
CA VAL A 71 21.02 5.53 -2.46
C VAL A 71 22.44 5.53 -1.89
N GLY A 72 22.91 4.34 -1.50
CA GLY A 72 24.25 4.15 -0.94
C GLY A 72 24.35 4.34 0.58
N MET A 73 23.27 4.72 1.27
CA MET A 73 23.24 4.75 2.73
C MET A 73 22.97 3.34 3.30
N ALA A 74 23.65 3.01 4.40
CA ALA A 74 23.41 1.75 5.12
C ALA A 74 22.21 1.84 6.08
N GLU A 75 21.95 3.02 6.64
CA GLU A 75 20.89 3.28 7.63
C GLU A 75 20.12 4.55 7.26
N PRO A 76 18.81 4.64 7.54
CA PRO A 76 18.03 5.87 7.33
C PRO A 76 18.57 7.04 8.15
N MET A 77 18.44 8.28 7.72
CA MET A 77 18.83 9.47 8.49
C MET A 77 18.06 9.59 9.81
N LYS A 78 18.70 10.23 10.80
CA LYS A 78 18.04 10.62 12.05
C LYS A 78 17.08 11.79 11.80
N ARG A 79 16.03 11.89 12.63
CA ARG A 79 15.03 12.97 12.54
C ARG A 79 15.62 14.37 12.64
N ASN A 80 16.62 14.56 13.49
CA ASN A 80 17.30 15.84 13.64
C ASN A 80 18.15 16.20 12.41
N GLU A 81 18.71 15.23 11.68
CA GLU A 81 19.45 15.46 10.43
C GLU A 81 18.50 15.93 9.32
N VAL A 82 17.36 15.24 9.16
CA VAL A 82 16.31 15.62 8.21
C VAL A 82 15.73 16.99 8.56
N ALA A 83 15.40 17.24 9.83
CA ALA A 83 14.91 18.55 10.27
C ALA A 83 15.95 19.66 10.02
N SER A 84 17.22 19.42 10.35
CA SER A 84 18.30 20.41 10.15
C SER A 84 18.44 20.81 8.68
N TYR A 85 18.25 19.87 7.75
CA TYR A 85 18.27 20.16 6.32
C TYR A 85 17.22 21.20 5.91
N PHE A 86 15.98 21.06 6.38
CA PHE A 86 14.92 22.02 6.09
C PHE A 86 15.06 23.30 6.93
N VAL A 87 15.48 23.21 8.19
CA VAL A 87 15.72 24.40 9.03
C VAL A 87 16.74 25.32 8.40
N ARG A 88 17.84 24.78 7.88
CA ARG A 88 18.87 25.53 7.14
C ARG A 88 18.36 26.15 5.83
N ALA A 89 17.28 25.61 5.27
CA ALA A 89 16.60 26.20 4.14
C ALA A 89 15.62 27.33 4.56
N GLY A 90 15.42 27.58 5.85
CA GLY A 90 14.54 28.62 6.39
C GLY A 90 13.11 28.12 6.65
N TYR A 91 12.96 26.93 7.22
CA TYR A 91 11.68 26.38 7.69
C TYR A 91 11.68 26.20 9.21
N ALA A 92 10.50 26.24 9.82
CA ALA A 92 10.27 25.50 11.06
C ALA A 92 9.90 24.05 10.70
N VAL A 93 10.42 23.06 11.43
CA VAL A 93 10.05 21.65 11.21
C VAL A 93 9.41 21.09 12.46
N ILE A 94 8.27 20.43 12.28
CA ILE A 94 7.46 19.89 13.36
C ILE A 94 7.30 18.39 13.19
N TYR A 95 7.65 17.64 14.24
CA TYR A 95 7.31 16.24 14.40
C TYR A 95 6.41 16.06 15.61
N GLN A 96 5.28 15.39 15.45
CA GLN A 96 4.32 15.16 16.53
C GLN A 96 4.01 13.67 16.68
N ASP A 97 3.99 13.20 17.93
CA ASP A 97 3.48 11.88 18.26
C ASP A 97 1.95 11.87 18.20
N CYS A 98 1.37 10.90 17.48
CA CYS A 98 -0.08 10.69 17.48
C CYS A 98 -0.64 10.44 18.90
N ARG A 99 -1.94 10.63 19.09
CA ARG A 99 -2.62 10.43 20.39
C ARG A 99 -2.37 9.03 20.96
N GLY A 100 -2.06 8.98 22.25
CA GLY A 100 -1.75 7.74 22.98
C GLY A 100 -0.45 7.06 22.53
N ARG A 101 0.48 7.80 21.92
CA ARG A 101 1.79 7.30 21.46
C ARG A 101 2.92 8.05 22.14
N HIS A 102 3.93 7.31 22.59
CA HIS A 102 5.15 7.85 23.18
C HIS A 102 4.85 8.92 24.24
N ASN A 103 5.22 10.19 23.99
CA ASN A 103 5.04 11.28 24.96
C ASN A 103 3.66 11.97 24.84
N SER A 104 2.82 11.60 23.88
CA SER A 104 1.46 12.15 23.73
C SER A 104 0.49 11.48 24.69
N GLU A 105 -0.39 12.28 25.29
CA GLU A 105 -1.48 11.81 26.15
C GLU A 105 -2.59 11.11 25.33
N GLY A 106 -3.57 10.54 26.04
CA GLY A 106 -4.77 9.90 25.47
C GLY A 106 -4.60 8.41 25.18
N GLU A 107 -5.59 7.84 24.49
CA GLU A 107 -5.61 6.42 24.11
C GLU A 107 -5.41 6.26 22.60
N PHE A 108 -4.60 5.28 22.21
CA PHE A 108 -4.36 4.99 20.81
C PHE A 108 -5.47 4.11 20.23
N SER A 109 -6.02 4.52 19.09
CA SER A 109 -6.82 3.66 18.22
C SER A 109 -6.45 3.94 16.78
N LYS A 110 -6.11 2.88 16.04
CA LYS A 110 -5.52 2.98 14.72
C LYS A 110 -6.45 3.73 13.75
N TYR A 111 -5.95 4.85 13.23
CA TYR A 111 -6.56 5.75 12.21
C TYR A 111 -7.69 6.69 12.66
N ILE A 112 -8.23 6.55 13.87
CA ILE A 112 -9.50 7.21 14.23
C ILE A 112 -9.34 8.70 14.60
N SER A 113 -8.33 9.04 15.39
CA SER A 113 -8.19 10.40 15.95
C SER A 113 -7.49 11.38 15.00
N GLU A 114 -6.94 10.88 13.89
CA GLU A 114 -5.94 11.60 13.11
C GLU A 114 -6.45 12.87 12.43
N ALA A 115 -7.72 12.88 12.03
CA ALA A 115 -8.31 14.02 11.36
C ALA A 115 -8.47 15.21 12.31
N ALA A 116 -9.17 15.00 13.43
CA ALA A 116 -9.47 16.04 14.41
C ALA A 116 -8.20 16.57 15.08
N ASP A 117 -7.31 15.67 15.51
CA ASP A 117 -6.05 16.05 16.15
C ASP A 117 -5.10 16.77 15.18
N GLY A 118 -5.08 16.35 13.91
CA GLY A 118 -4.32 17.02 12.86
C GLY A 118 -4.84 18.44 12.58
N TYR A 119 -6.16 18.64 12.59
CA TYR A 119 -6.77 19.96 12.44
C TYR A 119 -6.43 20.89 13.61
N ASP A 120 -6.52 20.41 14.86
CA ASP A 120 -6.19 21.21 16.05
C ASP A 120 -4.70 21.56 16.09
N THR A 121 -3.85 20.63 15.69
CA THR A 121 -2.40 20.88 15.55
C THR A 121 -2.13 21.94 14.47
N ALA A 122 -2.82 21.90 13.33
CA ALA A 122 -2.70 22.93 12.30
C ALA A 122 -3.11 24.31 12.82
N ARG A 123 -4.22 24.40 13.56
CA ARG A 123 -4.66 25.64 14.23
C ARG A 123 -3.61 26.19 15.18
N TRP A 124 -3.09 25.34 16.07
CA TRP A 124 -2.03 25.74 16.99
C TRP A 124 -0.79 26.23 16.24
N LEU A 125 -0.37 25.50 15.19
CA LEU A 125 0.82 25.80 14.39
C LEU A 125 0.74 27.20 13.76
N VAL A 126 -0.38 27.54 13.11
CA VAL A 126 -0.52 28.83 12.40
C VAL A 126 -0.64 30.01 13.35
N GLU A 127 -1.05 29.79 14.61
CA GLU A 127 -1.16 30.82 15.65
C GLU A 127 0.18 31.13 16.34
N GLN A 128 1.24 30.32 16.12
CA GLN A 128 2.53 30.54 16.75
C GLN A 128 3.23 31.83 16.28
N ALA A 129 3.90 32.53 17.19
CA ALA A 129 4.58 33.80 16.88
C ALA A 129 5.68 33.67 15.81
N TRP A 130 6.32 32.49 15.75
CA TRP A 130 7.34 32.15 14.75
C TRP A 130 6.74 31.70 13.42
N SER A 131 5.42 31.51 13.30
CA SER A 131 4.76 31.03 12.09
C SER A 131 4.39 32.19 11.16
N ASN A 132 4.57 31.98 9.85
CA ASN A 132 4.03 32.88 8.82
C ASN A 132 2.58 32.53 8.44
N GLY A 133 1.98 31.53 9.08
CA GLY A 133 0.60 31.10 8.83
C GLY A 133 0.44 30.04 7.73
N GLN A 134 1.53 29.59 7.11
CA GLN A 134 1.52 28.53 6.08
C GLN A 134 2.37 27.33 6.47
N PHE A 135 1.91 26.13 6.12
CA PHE A 135 2.69 24.91 6.28
C PHE A 135 2.46 23.90 5.16
N GLY A 136 3.47 23.06 4.94
CA GLY A 136 3.37 21.86 4.12
C GLY A 136 3.40 20.61 5.00
N THR A 137 2.94 19.48 4.47
CA THR A 137 3.02 18.19 5.17
C THR A 137 3.84 17.16 4.42
N MET A 138 4.43 16.22 5.16
CA MET A 138 5.11 15.05 4.61
C MET A 138 4.95 13.83 5.51
N GLY A 139 5.26 12.65 4.99
CA GLY A 139 5.28 11.41 5.76
C GLY A 139 5.01 10.16 4.92
N LEU A 140 5.53 9.04 5.38
CA LEU A 140 5.35 7.70 4.82
C LEU A 140 4.22 6.95 5.54
N SER A 141 3.43 6.15 4.83
CA SER A 141 2.54 5.14 5.41
C SER A 141 1.47 5.74 6.33
N TYR A 142 1.49 5.39 7.62
CA TYR A 142 0.62 6.03 8.61
C TYR A 142 0.79 7.54 8.64
N ALA A 143 2.00 8.08 8.51
CA ALA A 143 2.20 9.52 8.42
C ALA A 143 1.64 10.13 7.12
N ALA A 144 1.42 9.34 6.06
CA ALA A 144 0.62 9.77 4.89
C ALA A 144 -0.89 9.64 5.16
N HIS A 145 -1.34 8.64 5.93
CA HIS A 145 -2.73 8.56 6.37
C HIS A 145 -3.12 9.74 7.27
N THR A 146 -2.23 10.20 8.18
CA THR A 146 -2.49 11.39 9.00
C THR A 146 -2.65 12.63 8.12
N GLN A 147 -1.78 12.82 7.12
CA GLN A 147 -1.87 13.90 6.11
C GLN A 147 -3.24 13.93 5.42
N ALA A 148 -3.68 12.80 4.86
CA ALA A 148 -4.98 12.72 4.21
C ALA A 148 -6.13 12.99 5.18
N ALA A 149 -6.09 12.41 6.38
CA ALA A 149 -7.12 12.57 7.40
C ALA A 149 -7.29 14.04 7.83
N LEU A 150 -6.19 14.73 8.11
CA LEU A 150 -6.22 16.13 8.54
C LEU A 150 -6.70 17.04 7.39
N ALA A 151 -6.29 16.77 6.15
CA ALA A 151 -6.67 17.54 4.98
C ALA A 151 -8.15 17.37 4.61
N CYS A 152 -8.79 16.23 4.88
CA CYS A 152 -10.24 16.06 4.69
C CYS A 152 -11.08 17.09 5.46
N LEU A 153 -10.53 17.66 6.54
CA LEU A 153 -11.17 18.70 7.34
C LEU A 153 -10.82 20.14 6.90
N ASN A 154 -10.11 20.31 5.78
CA ASN A 154 -9.68 21.61 5.25
C ASN A 154 -9.04 22.53 6.31
N PRO A 155 -7.90 22.12 6.90
CA PRO A 155 -7.28 22.80 8.02
C PRO A 155 -6.70 24.17 7.59
N PRO A 156 -6.69 25.18 8.48
CA PRO A 156 -6.16 26.50 8.14
C PRO A 156 -4.66 26.45 7.90
N GLY A 157 -4.18 27.13 6.86
CA GLY A 157 -2.76 27.31 6.57
C GLY A 157 -2.06 26.16 5.84
N LEU A 158 -2.75 25.04 5.58
CA LEU A 158 -2.19 23.99 4.73
C LEU A 158 -2.01 24.52 3.31
N ALA A 159 -0.80 24.40 2.78
CA ALA A 159 -0.43 25.00 1.49
C ALA A 159 0.13 23.99 0.47
N CYS A 160 0.65 22.83 0.89
CA CYS A 160 1.04 21.73 -0.01
C CYS A 160 1.27 20.43 0.77
N MET A 161 1.26 19.30 0.07
CA MET A 161 1.39 17.96 0.70
C MET A 161 2.36 17.05 -0.06
N VAL A 162 3.05 16.16 0.66
CA VAL A 162 3.85 15.08 0.09
C VAL A 162 3.46 13.75 0.75
N MET A 163 2.55 13.03 0.11
CA MET A 163 2.04 11.75 0.58
C MET A 163 2.78 10.58 -0.05
N ASP A 164 3.35 9.75 0.79
CA ASP A 164 4.17 8.62 0.39
C ASP A 164 3.58 7.30 0.92
N SER A 165 3.21 6.42 0.01
CA SER A 165 2.72 5.07 0.23
C SER A 165 1.62 5.03 1.30
N GLY A 166 0.59 5.87 1.15
CA GLY A 166 -0.51 5.98 2.11
C GLY A 166 -1.52 7.06 1.71
N GLY A 167 -2.30 7.53 2.69
CA GLY A 167 -3.49 8.35 2.45
C GLY A 167 -4.64 7.50 1.91
N PHE A 168 -5.51 6.99 2.78
CA PHE A 168 -6.57 6.07 2.35
C PHE A 168 -7.56 6.78 1.44
N SER A 169 -7.73 6.34 0.18
CA SER A 169 -8.92 6.72 -0.58
C SER A 169 -10.15 6.08 0.07
N ASN A 170 -10.09 4.76 0.26
CA ASN A 170 -11.06 3.94 0.96
C ASN A 170 -10.36 2.72 1.57
N ALA A 171 -10.21 2.71 2.89
CA ALA A 171 -9.53 1.66 3.65
C ALA A 171 -10.23 0.28 3.56
N TYR A 172 -11.53 0.27 3.22
CA TYR A 172 -12.30 -0.96 3.01
C TYR A 172 -11.96 -1.65 1.67
N GLN A 173 -11.47 -0.88 0.69
CA GLN A 173 -11.10 -1.41 -0.64
C GLN A 173 -9.60 -1.63 -0.79
N CYS A 174 -8.80 -1.00 0.06
CA CYS A 174 -7.35 -1.08 0.01
C CYS A 174 -6.73 -0.80 1.38
N GLY A 175 -5.93 -1.74 1.88
CA GLY A 175 -5.02 -1.55 3.00
C GLY A 175 -5.54 -2.00 4.36
N ILE A 176 -6.85 -2.08 4.60
CA ILE A 176 -7.43 -2.85 5.73
C ILE A 176 -8.23 -4.04 5.20
N ARG A 177 -9.00 -3.82 4.14
CA ARG A 177 -9.68 -4.85 3.37
C ARG A 177 -9.43 -4.66 1.88
N GLN A 178 -9.61 -5.73 1.12
CA GLN A 178 -9.68 -5.70 -0.35
C GLN A 178 -10.76 -6.67 -0.79
N GLY A 179 -11.68 -6.23 -1.66
CA GLY A 179 -12.80 -7.07 -2.12
C GLY A 179 -13.63 -7.69 -0.98
N GLY A 180 -13.71 -7.01 0.16
CA GLY A 180 -14.41 -7.48 1.36
C GLY A 180 -13.61 -8.43 2.28
N ALA A 181 -12.52 -9.03 1.79
CA ALA A 181 -11.64 -9.87 2.62
C ALA A 181 -10.72 -9.01 3.51
N PHE A 182 -10.38 -9.50 4.70
CA PHE A 182 -9.53 -8.77 5.65
C PHE A 182 -8.06 -8.99 5.34
N GLU A 183 -7.27 -7.92 5.26
CA GLU A 183 -5.82 -8.04 5.05
C GLU A 183 -5.11 -8.34 6.39
N LEU A 184 -4.54 -9.54 6.55
CA LEU A 184 -3.95 -9.97 7.83
C LEU A 184 -2.64 -9.27 8.18
N LYS A 185 -2.12 -8.41 7.30
CA LYS A 185 -1.02 -7.48 7.68
C LYS A 185 -1.40 -6.58 8.86
N GLN A 186 -2.70 -6.38 9.12
CA GLN A 186 -3.18 -5.69 10.31
C GLN A 186 -2.80 -6.44 11.59
N ALA A 187 -2.83 -7.78 11.58
CA ALA A 187 -2.49 -8.60 12.72
C ALA A 187 -0.97 -8.59 13.01
N THR A 188 -0.13 -8.71 11.98
CA THR A 188 1.33 -8.60 12.13
C THR A 188 1.75 -7.18 12.51
N TRP A 189 1.07 -6.15 11.99
CA TRP A 189 1.28 -4.78 12.45
C TRP A 189 0.91 -4.63 13.94
N ALA A 190 -0.25 -5.14 14.37
CA ALA A 190 -0.68 -5.10 15.77
C ALA A 190 0.37 -5.77 16.66
N TYR A 191 0.83 -6.97 16.28
CA TYR A 191 1.83 -7.74 17.00
C TYR A 191 3.15 -6.96 17.17
N ASN A 192 3.72 -6.46 16.07
CA ASN A 192 4.99 -5.73 16.11
C ASN A 192 4.90 -4.43 16.91
N GLN A 193 3.78 -3.71 16.83
CA GLN A 193 3.61 -2.46 17.57
C GLN A 193 3.30 -2.71 19.05
N ALA A 194 2.56 -3.76 19.39
CA ALA A 194 2.34 -4.15 20.77
C ALA A 194 3.66 -4.56 21.46
N ILE A 195 4.59 -5.21 20.75
CA ILE A 195 5.96 -5.46 21.23
C ILE A 195 6.72 -4.15 21.43
N GLY A 196 6.66 -3.24 20.44
CA GLY A 196 7.44 -2.00 20.44
C GLY A 196 6.99 -0.97 21.49
N GLU A 197 5.70 -0.89 21.78
CA GLU A 197 5.13 0.05 22.76
C GLU A 197 4.87 -0.57 24.13
N GLY A 198 4.89 -1.91 24.23
CA GLY A 198 4.62 -2.61 25.48
C GLY A 198 5.69 -2.34 26.53
N ASP A 199 5.27 -2.31 27.80
CA ASP A 199 6.22 -2.34 28.91
C ASP A 199 7.01 -3.67 28.94
N GLU A 200 7.98 -3.78 29.84
CA GLU A 200 8.85 -4.96 29.91
C GLU A 200 8.06 -6.28 30.03
N LEU A 201 6.97 -6.29 30.80
CA LEU A 201 6.17 -7.49 31.03
C LEU A 201 5.27 -7.80 29.83
N ALA A 202 4.57 -6.80 29.29
CA ALA A 202 3.72 -6.96 28.11
C ALA A 202 4.53 -7.43 26.90
N ARG A 203 5.69 -6.81 26.66
CA ARG A 203 6.61 -7.20 25.60
C ARG A 203 7.07 -8.65 25.75
N ALA A 204 7.54 -9.04 26.93
CA ALA A 204 7.98 -10.42 27.19
C ALA A 204 6.82 -11.43 27.03
N ALA A 205 5.60 -11.05 27.42
CA ALA A 205 4.42 -11.90 27.28
C ALA A 205 4.00 -12.10 25.82
N ILE A 206 4.11 -11.07 24.97
CA ILE A 206 3.82 -11.14 23.53
C ILE A 206 4.93 -11.90 22.79
N GLU A 207 6.20 -11.66 23.12
CA GLU A 207 7.35 -12.38 22.54
C GLU A 207 7.33 -13.88 22.87
N ALA A 208 6.70 -14.28 23.97
CA ALA A 208 6.49 -15.68 24.33
C ALA A 208 5.40 -16.37 23.50
N GLU A 209 4.56 -15.63 22.78
CA GLU A 209 3.54 -16.17 21.88
C GLU A 209 4.15 -16.54 20.52
N ASP A 210 3.83 -17.73 20.00
CA ASP A 210 4.22 -18.12 18.63
C ASP A 210 3.21 -17.58 17.61
N ILE A 211 3.50 -16.41 17.04
CA ILE A 211 2.65 -15.77 16.04
C ILE A 211 2.43 -16.65 14.79
N HIS A 212 3.37 -17.53 14.43
CA HIS A 212 3.20 -18.47 13.31
C HIS A 212 2.17 -19.55 13.66
N ALA A 213 2.17 -20.06 14.89
CA ALA A 213 1.14 -20.97 15.38
C ALA A 213 -0.23 -20.28 15.45
N TRP A 214 -0.28 -19.02 15.86
CA TRP A 214 -1.53 -18.25 15.94
C TRP A 214 -2.22 -18.05 14.57
N PHE A 215 -1.46 -17.89 13.49
CA PHE A 215 -2.03 -17.82 12.14
C PHE A 215 -2.64 -19.15 11.67
N ASN A 216 -2.28 -20.29 12.27
CA ASN A 216 -2.93 -21.59 12.00
C ASN A 216 -4.26 -21.78 12.76
N VAL A 217 -4.57 -20.90 13.73
CA VAL A 217 -5.74 -21.03 14.60
C VAL A 217 -6.52 -19.71 14.63
N MET A 218 -7.44 -19.57 13.67
CA MET A 218 -8.26 -18.37 13.50
C MET A 218 -9.76 -18.73 13.48
N PRO A 219 -10.66 -17.77 13.77
CA PRO A 219 -10.37 -16.39 14.15
C PRO A 219 -9.96 -16.25 15.63
N TRP A 220 -9.25 -15.18 15.95
CA TRP A 220 -8.88 -14.87 17.34
C TRP A 220 -10.07 -14.32 18.14
N SER A 221 -10.00 -14.46 19.46
CA SER A 221 -11.03 -13.96 20.38
C SER A 221 -10.43 -12.95 21.34
N GLU A 222 -11.27 -12.05 21.83
CA GLU A 222 -10.89 -11.06 22.83
C GLU A 222 -10.41 -11.74 24.11
N GLY A 223 -9.31 -11.24 24.68
CA GLY A 223 -8.65 -11.84 25.84
C GLY A 223 -7.91 -13.15 25.55
N VAL A 224 -7.82 -13.58 24.29
CA VAL A 224 -7.17 -14.85 23.90
C VAL A 224 -6.15 -14.64 22.78
N SER A 225 -6.17 -13.52 22.05
CA SER A 225 -5.22 -13.28 20.95
C SER A 225 -3.76 -13.18 21.44
N PRO A 226 -2.75 -13.28 20.55
CA PRO A 226 -1.34 -13.05 20.91
C PRO A 226 -1.05 -11.61 21.38
N VAL A 227 -1.94 -10.67 21.06
CA VAL A 227 -1.77 -9.24 21.39
C VAL A 227 -2.64 -8.79 22.57
N ARG A 228 -3.34 -9.71 23.26
CA ARG A 228 -4.23 -9.43 24.40
C ARG A 228 -3.56 -8.68 25.56
N TRP A 229 -2.24 -8.75 25.65
CA TRP A 229 -1.44 -8.05 26.66
C TRP A 229 -1.41 -6.54 26.46
N MET A 230 -1.81 -6.06 25.28
CA MET A 230 -1.99 -4.66 24.96
C MET A 230 -3.40 -4.46 24.37
N PRO A 231 -4.42 -4.27 25.22
CA PRO A 231 -5.83 -4.32 24.82
C PRO A 231 -6.20 -3.36 23.69
N GLU A 232 -5.58 -2.19 23.59
CA GLU A 232 -5.82 -1.24 22.51
C GLU A 232 -5.49 -1.82 21.13
N TYR A 233 -4.47 -2.68 21.02
CA TYR A 233 -4.11 -3.37 19.79
C TYR A 233 -5.02 -4.55 19.48
N GLU A 234 -5.38 -5.32 20.51
CA GLU A 234 -6.37 -6.40 20.37
C GLU A 234 -7.72 -5.84 19.91
N ASN A 235 -8.18 -4.76 20.55
CA ASN A 235 -9.48 -4.16 20.34
C ASN A 235 -9.64 -3.64 18.91
N TYR A 236 -8.73 -2.77 18.43
CA TYR A 236 -8.87 -2.25 17.07
C TYR A 236 -8.72 -3.37 16.02
N LEU A 237 -7.80 -4.34 16.24
CA LEU A 237 -7.58 -5.43 15.30
C LEU A 237 -8.85 -6.27 15.14
N LEU A 238 -9.42 -6.71 16.26
CA LEU A 238 -10.64 -7.51 16.26
C LEU A 238 -11.83 -6.71 15.75
N ASP A 239 -11.92 -5.41 16.05
CA ASP A 239 -12.97 -4.53 15.52
C ASP A 239 -12.90 -4.43 13.99
N GLN A 240 -11.72 -4.12 13.43
CA GLN A 240 -11.52 -4.04 11.98
C GLN A 240 -11.77 -5.39 11.29
N TRP A 241 -11.31 -6.50 11.89
CA TRP A 241 -11.52 -7.85 11.35
C TRP A 241 -12.99 -8.27 11.37
N ARG A 242 -13.75 -7.90 12.40
CA ARG A 242 -15.19 -8.22 12.53
C ARG A 242 -16.08 -7.28 11.71
N SER A 243 -15.61 -6.07 11.41
CA SER A 243 -16.33 -5.06 10.62
C SER A 243 -16.32 -5.37 9.12
N GLY A 244 -17.01 -6.45 8.75
CA GLY A 244 -17.06 -7.01 7.39
C GLY A 244 -17.82 -6.18 6.37
N THR A 245 -18.90 -5.53 6.80
CA THR A 245 -19.80 -4.79 5.92
C THR A 245 -19.36 -3.34 5.82
N PHE A 246 -19.42 -2.76 4.61
CA PHE A 246 -19.13 -1.35 4.40
C PHE A 246 -20.32 -0.49 4.87
N ASP A 247 -20.28 -0.07 6.12
CA ASP A 247 -21.29 0.77 6.76
C ASP A 247 -20.72 2.13 7.23
N GLU A 248 -21.47 2.86 8.06
CA GLU A 248 -21.09 4.16 8.58
C GLU A 248 -19.80 4.14 9.43
N SER A 249 -19.38 2.98 9.95
CA SER A 249 -18.10 2.86 10.66
C SER A 249 -16.92 3.05 9.72
N TRP A 250 -17.06 2.63 8.45
CA TRP A 250 -16.05 2.81 7.41
C TRP A 250 -16.10 4.18 6.76
N ARG A 251 -17.29 4.80 6.66
CA ARG A 251 -17.50 6.14 6.05
C ARG A 251 -17.05 7.30 6.93
N ARG A 252 -15.91 7.15 7.61
CA ARG A 252 -15.37 8.16 8.54
C ARG A 252 -14.13 8.81 7.98
N VAL A 253 -13.93 10.07 8.35
CA VAL A 253 -12.71 10.82 8.02
C VAL A 253 -11.50 10.04 8.54
N GLY A 254 -10.47 9.92 7.70
CA GLY A 254 -9.26 9.13 7.98
C GLY A 254 -9.28 7.71 7.41
N LEU A 255 -10.46 7.13 7.17
CA LEU A 255 -10.61 5.81 6.51
C LEU A 255 -11.21 5.92 5.09
N TYR A 256 -12.00 6.96 4.82
CA TYR A 256 -12.78 7.11 3.59
C TYR A 256 -12.62 8.50 2.99
N MET A 257 -11.42 8.86 2.50
CA MET A 257 -11.16 10.16 1.88
C MET A 257 -11.98 10.41 0.62
N GLU A 258 -12.37 9.38 -0.13
CA GLU A 258 -13.15 9.55 -1.37
C GLU A 258 -14.51 10.22 -1.14
N GLY A 259 -15.06 10.13 0.08
CA GLY A 259 -16.25 10.88 0.48
C GLY A 259 -16.02 12.36 0.78
N PHE A 260 -14.76 12.82 0.82
CA PHE A 260 -14.36 14.17 1.26
C PHE A 260 -13.54 14.92 0.20
N TYR A 261 -13.42 14.42 -1.04
CA TYR A 261 -12.69 15.13 -2.10
C TYR A 261 -13.23 16.54 -2.37
N GLU A 262 -14.55 16.74 -2.20
CA GLU A 262 -15.20 18.05 -2.36
C GLU A 262 -14.70 19.07 -1.34
N THR A 263 -14.57 18.67 -0.07
CA THR A 263 -14.08 19.55 1.01
C THR A 263 -12.55 19.55 1.11
N PHE A 264 -11.87 18.71 0.35
CA PHE A 264 -10.42 18.60 0.39
C PHE A 264 -9.76 19.89 -0.15
N PRO A 265 -8.76 20.46 0.55
CA PRO A 265 -8.12 21.72 0.19
C PRO A 265 -7.55 21.69 -1.23
N GLU A 266 -7.69 22.80 -1.94
CA GLU A 266 -7.13 22.99 -3.29
C GLU A 266 -5.65 23.36 -3.22
N VAL A 267 -4.87 22.47 -2.61
CA VAL A 267 -3.42 22.60 -2.49
C VAL A 267 -2.71 21.64 -3.43
N PRO A 268 -1.48 21.98 -3.86
CA PRO A 268 -0.58 21.07 -4.55
C PRO A 268 -0.29 19.80 -3.74
N ILE A 269 -0.24 18.63 -4.42
CA ILE A 269 0.01 17.34 -3.75
C ILE A 269 0.97 16.47 -4.58
N VAL A 270 1.98 15.91 -3.90
CA VAL A 270 2.70 14.73 -4.40
C VAL A 270 2.04 13.48 -3.84
N LEU A 271 1.64 12.58 -4.74
CA LEU A 271 1.09 11.27 -4.48
C LEU A 271 2.10 10.22 -4.95
N MET A 272 2.69 9.48 -4.04
CA MET A 272 3.66 8.45 -4.37
C MET A 272 3.29 7.11 -3.76
N SER A 273 3.52 6.03 -4.49
CA SER A 273 3.47 4.64 -3.99
C SER A 273 4.34 3.76 -4.88
N SER A 274 4.18 2.44 -4.80
CA SER A 274 4.92 1.47 -5.59
C SER A 274 4.09 0.25 -5.95
N TRP A 275 4.40 -0.42 -7.05
CA TRP A 275 3.58 -1.51 -7.59
C TRP A 275 3.42 -2.71 -6.64
N TYR A 276 4.43 -2.97 -5.81
CA TYR A 276 4.39 -3.99 -4.76
C TYR A 276 3.98 -3.44 -3.38
N ASP A 277 3.29 -2.30 -3.33
CA ASP A 277 2.76 -1.70 -2.10
C ASP A 277 1.28 -2.01 -1.87
N ALA A 278 0.86 -2.07 -0.60
CA ALA A 278 -0.53 -2.29 -0.25
C ALA A 278 -1.45 -1.08 -0.56
N TYR A 279 -0.88 0.08 -0.93
CA TYR A 279 -1.63 1.33 -1.12
C TYR A 279 -1.73 1.81 -2.57
N VAL A 280 -1.37 0.97 -3.55
CA VAL A 280 -1.46 1.29 -4.99
C VAL A 280 -2.84 1.86 -5.35
N LYS A 281 -3.91 1.16 -4.97
CA LYS A 281 -5.29 1.60 -5.26
C LYS A 281 -5.59 2.94 -4.60
N SER A 282 -5.21 3.13 -3.34
CA SER A 282 -5.44 4.41 -2.64
C SER A 282 -4.75 5.58 -3.32
N THR A 283 -3.49 5.44 -3.70
CA THR A 283 -2.73 6.50 -4.37
C THR A 283 -3.35 6.88 -5.71
N LEU A 284 -3.74 5.89 -6.52
CA LEU A 284 -4.32 6.13 -7.85
C LEU A 284 -5.76 6.66 -7.79
N ASP A 285 -6.58 6.16 -6.87
CA ASP A 285 -7.94 6.67 -6.66
C ASP A 285 -7.90 8.12 -6.13
N ASN A 286 -6.99 8.45 -5.22
CA ASN A 286 -6.78 9.83 -4.78
C ASN A 286 -6.30 10.74 -5.91
N TYR A 287 -5.38 10.28 -6.76
CA TYR A 287 -4.95 11.05 -7.92
C TYR A 287 -6.15 11.37 -8.82
N ARG A 288 -6.93 10.35 -9.21
CA ARG A 288 -8.12 10.52 -10.07
C ARG A 288 -9.18 11.42 -9.41
N GLY A 289 -9.50 11.17 -8.16
CA GLY A 289 -10.55 11.88 -7.43
C GLY A 289 -10.23 13.36 -7.20
N LEU A 290 -8.94 13.69 -7.05
CA LEU A 290 -8.50 15.07 -6.88
C LEU A 290 -8.18 15.79 -8.20
N SER A 291 -7.87 15.05 -9.27
CA SER A 291 -7.62 15.61 -10.61
C SER A 291 -8.88 16.18 -11.26
N ALA A 292 -10.08 15.74 -10.83
CA ALA A 292 -11.35 16.24 -11.34
C ALA A 292 -11.59 17.75 -11.11
N LYS A 293 -10.75 18.39 -10.27
CA LYS A 293 -10.71 19.85 -10.11
C LYS A 293 -9.60 20.37 -11.02
N ASP A 294 -9.97 20.86 -12.22
CA ASP A 294 -9.14 21.20 -13.41
C ASP A 294 -7.91 22.14 -13.20
N SER A 295 -7.47 22.41 -11.98
CA SER A 295 -6.36 23.34 -11.69
C SER A 295 -5.42 22.91 -10.57
N ARG A 296 -5.63 21.74 -9.94
CA ARG A 296 -4.77 21.31 -8.82
C ARG A 296 -3.44 20.75 -9.32
N PRO A 297 -2.27 21.29 -8.89
CA PRO A 297 -0.98 20.71 -9.25
C PRO A 297 -0.78 19.37 -8.54
N LEU A 298 -0.77 18.29 -9.31
CA LEU A 298 -0.63 16.92 -8.80
C LEU A 298 0.60 16.25 -9.41
N GLN A 299 1.45 15.65 -8.57
CA GLN A 299 2.51 14.76 -9.03
C GLN A 299 2.23 13.34 -8.59
N LEU A 300 2.11 12.42 -9.54
CA LEU A 300 1.98 10.99 -9.29
C LEU A 300 3.32 10.30 -9.54
N ILE A 301 3.83 9.54 -8.57
CA ILE A 301 5.10 8.80 -8.69
C ILE A 301 4.87 7.34 -8.28
N MET A 302 5.07 6.40 -9.21
CA MET A 302 4.87 4.97 -8.98
C MET A 302 6.12 4.17 -9.36
N GLY A 303 6.81 3.59 -8.37
CA GLY A 303 8.02 2.78 -8.58
C GLY A 303 7.84 1.27 -8.37
N PRO A 304 8.86 0.43 -8.63
CA PRO A 304 8.75 -1.03 -8.55
C PRO A 304 9.12 -1.60 -7.17
N TRP A 305 8.97 -0.80 -6.10
CA TRP A 305 9.53 -1.12 -4.79
C TRP A 305 8.53 -1.78 -3.83
N LEU A 306 9.07 -2.24 -2.70
CA LEU A 306 8.28 -2.47 -1.49
C LEU A 306 7.95 -1.16 -0.77
N HIS A 307 6.96 -1.23 0.10
CA HIS A 307 6.47 -0.13 0.91
C HIS A 307 7.59 0.75 1.53
N GLY A 308 7.70 1.99 1.04
CA GLY A 308 8.65 2.99 1.52
C GLY A 308 10.11 2.81 1.07
N ASN A 309 10.44 1.76 0.32
CA ASN A 309 11.82 1.43 -0.08
C ASN A 309 12.21 2.07 -1.43
N ARG A 310 11.97 3.37 -1.62
CA ARG A 310 12.10 4.00 -2.96
C ARG A 310 13.50 4.10 -3.57
N ASN A 311 14.53 3.83 -2.79
CA ASN A 311 15.94 3.97 -3.19
C ASN A 311 16.67 2.62 -3.26
N THR A 312 15.92 1.52 -3.47
CA THR A 312 16.48 0.19 -3.75
C THR A 312 16.23 -0.23 -5.20
N THR A 313 16.95 -1.26 -5.64
CA THR A 313 16.80 -1.90 -6.96
C THR A 313 15.92 -3.16 -6.91
N LEU A 314 15.28 -3.45 -5.78
CA LEU A 314 14.76 -4.78 -5.47
C LEU A 314 13.34 -4.76 -4.86
N ALA A 315 12.56 -5.79 -5.16
CA ALA A 315 11.39 -6.19 -4.38
C ALA A 315 11.27 -7.72 -4.40
N GLY A 316 11.40 -8.35 -3.23
CA GLY A 316 11.50 -9.80 -3.12
C GLY A 316 12.76 -10.37 -3.76
N ASP A 317 12.61 -11.45 -4.53
CA ASP A 317 13.69 -12.11 -5.28
C ASP A 317 13.89 -11.50 -6.68
N THR A 318 13.34 -10.31 -6.92
CA THR A 318 13.34 -9.63 -8.22
C THR A 318 14.15 -8.34 -8.17
N SER A 319 15.01 -8.14 -9.17
CA SER A 319 15.77 -6.92 -9.41
C SER A 319 15.21 -6.14 -10.60
N PHE A 320 15.07 -4.83 -10.42
CA PHE A 320 14.62 -3.87 -11.43
C PHE A 320 15.78 -3.01 -11.97
N GLY A 321 17.01 -3.36 -11.61
CA GLY A 321 18.23 -2.72 -12.10
C GLY A 321 18.49 -1.31 -11.53
N PRO A 322 19.60 -0.67 -11.98
CA PRO A 322 20.06 0.61 -11.45
C PRO A 322 19.18 1.82 -11.81
N ALA A 323 18.23 1.65 -12.74
CA ALA A 323 17.25 2.69 -13.08
C ALA A 323 16.08 2.78 -12.08
N ALA A 324 15.88 1.74 -11.26
CA ALA A 324 14.72 1.64 -10.36
C ALA A 324 14.72 2.61 -9.17
N PRO A 325 15.85 2.92 -8.50
CA PRO A 325 15.87 3.88 -7.41
C PRO A 325 15.34 5.24 -7.85
N LEU A 326 14.59 5.92 -6.99
CA LEU A 326 14.08 7.27 -7.26
C LEU A 326 15.21 8.30 -7.27
N GLY A 327 16.11 8.24 -6.27
CA GLY A 327 17.29 9.08 -6.19
C GLY A 327 18.28 8.79 -7.32
N GLY A 328 18.74 9.84 -7.98
CA GLY A 328 19.63 9.78 -9.13
C GLY A 328 18.96 9.49 -10.48
N ASN A 329 17.71 8.97 -10.50
CA ASN A 329 17.00 8.66 -11.75
C ASN A 329 15.80 9.57 -12.01
N VAL A 330 14.92 9.75 -11.03
CA VAL A 330 13.73 10.61 -11.14
C VAL A 330 14.02 12.02 -10.64
N MET A 331 14.84 12.10 -9.59
CA MET A 331 15.23 13.32 -8.90
C MET A 331 16.60 13.10 -8.25
N GLU A 332 17.31 14.18 -7.90
CA GLU A 332 18.65 14.07 -7.29
C GLU A 332 18.64 13.19 -6.03
N SER A 333 17.72 13.47 -5.11
CA SER A 333 17.47 12.70 -3.90
C SER A 333 16.04 12.94 -3.41
N TRP A 334 15.54 12.08 -2.53
CA TRP A 334 14.21 12.25 -1.96
C TRP A 334 14.13 13.50 -1.07
N LEU A 335 15.20 13.80 -0.35
CA LEU A 335 15.30 15.00 0.49
C LEU A 335 15.32 16.29 -0.35
N ALA A 336 16.10 16.32 -1.45
CA ALA A 336 16.17 17.48 -2.34
C ALA A 336 14.84 17.74 -3.05
N PHE A 337 14.16 16.68 -3.48
CA PHE A 337 12.84 16.81 -4.11
C PHE A 337 11.81 17.45 -3.18
N ARG A 338 11.68 16.95 -1.94
CA ARG A 338 10.77 17.55 -0.95
C ARG A 338 11.11 19.00 -0.68
N ARG A 339 12.40 19.34 -0.58
CA ARG A 339 12.80 20.74 -0.42
C ARG A 339 12.41 21.60 -1.61
N ASN A 340 12.64 21.16 -2.84
CA ASN A 340 12.24 21.92 -4.02
C ASN A 340 10.72 22.13 -4.06
N TRP A 341 9.96 21.10 -3.72
CA TRP A 341 8.50 21.18 -3.58
C TRP A 341 8.08 22.24 -2.56
N PHE A 342 8.62 22.20 -1.35
CA PHE A 342 8.32 23.17 -0.31
C PHE A 342 8.84 24.57 -0.63
N ASP A 343 10.01 24.71 -1.27
CA ASP A 343 10.58 26.00 -1.65
C ASP A 343 9.69 26.69 -2.71
N HIS A 344 9.11 25.92 -3.62
CA HIS A 344 8.15 26.43 -4.60
C HIS A 344 6.87 26.90 -3.92
N TRP A 345 6.18 26.01 -3.20
CA TRP A 345 4.82 26.27 -2.74
C TRP A 345 4.70 27.08 -1.44
N LEU A 346 5.73 27.07 -0.57
CA LEU A 346 5.71 27.83 0.68
C LEU A 346 6.52 29.13 0.61
N LYS A 347 7.38 29.30 -0.40
CA LYS A 347 8.26 30.48 -0.53
C LYS A 347 8.23 31.14 -1.91
N GLY A 348 7.48 30.58 -2.86
CA GLY A 348 7.35 31.14 -4.21
C GLY A 348 8.66 31.09 -5.01
N LYS A 349 9.57 30.17 -4.71
CA LYS A 349 10.82 30.04 -5.48
C LYS A 349 10.54 29.40 -6.83
N ASP A 350 11.03 30.04 -7.88
CA ASP A 350 11.05 29.46 -9.23
C ASP A 350 12.13 28.36 -9.30
N ASN A 351 11.73 27.11 -9.58
CA ASN A 351 12.59 25.93 -9.56
C ASN A 351 12.02 24.81 -10.46
N THR A 352 12.49 23.57 -10.30
CA THR A 352 12.15 22.43 -11.18
C THR A 352 10.76 21.80 -10.95
N VAL A 353 9.95 22.35 -10.04
CA VAL A 353 8.61 21.81 -9.74
C VAL A 353 7.65 22.18 -10.88
N SER A 354 7.05 21.16 -11.50
CA SER A 354 5.97 21.35 -12.47
C SER A 354 4.72 21.91 -11.79
N GLN A 355 4.08 22.89 -12.44
CA GLN A 355 2.75 23.37 -12.06
C GLN A 355 1.62 22.60 -12.73
N GLU A 356 1.91 21.93 -13.85
CA GLU A 356 0.99 21.00 -14.51
C GLU A 356 1.01 19.64 -13.83
N PRO A 357 -0.09 18.87 -13.87
CA PRO A 357 -0.08 17.47 -13.46
C PRO A 357 0.98 16.65 -14.20
N VAL A 358 1.73 15.85 -13.46
CA VAL A 358 2.77 14.97 -14.01
C VAL A 358 2.66 13.58 -13.41
N VAL A 359 2.64 12.56 -14.27
CA VAL A 359 2.71 11.16 -13.89
C VAL A 359 4.09 10.63 -14.23
N ARG A 360 4.80 10.09 -13.24
CA ARG A 360 6.05 9.33 -13.42
C ARG A 360 5.84 7.90 -12.93
N ALA A 361 6.01 6.95 -13.82
CA ALA A 361 5.79 5.54 -13.55
C ALA A 361 7.00 4.73 -13.98
N PHE A 362 7.39 3.75 -13.18
CA PHE A 362 8.38 2.76 -13.59
C PHE A 362 7.67 1.60 -14.29
N VAL A 363 7.92 1.41 -15.57
CA VAL A 363 7.47 0.23 -16.32
C VAL A 363 8.45 -0.90 -16.03
N MET A 364 8.00 -1.90 -15.29
CA MET A 364 8.75 -3.11 -14.98
C MET A 364 8.91 -3.98 -16.23
N GLY A 365 9.93 -4.83 -16.29
CA GLY A 365 10.14 -5.76 -17.41
C GLY A 365 11.15 -5.25 -18.45
N GLY A 366 11.47 -6.10 -19.43
CA GLY A 366 12.48 -5.83 -20.46
C GLY A 366 13.93 -6.02 -20.01
N GLY A 367 14.17 -6.51 -18.79
CA GLY A 367 15.48 -6.97 -18.32
C GLY A 367 15.93 -8.26 -19.01
N SER A 368 17.09 -8.78 -18.60
CA SER A 368 17.68 -9.96 -19.26
C SER A 368 16.92 -11.27 -19.00
N GLY A 369 16.10 -11.34 -17.95
CA GLY A 369 15.47 -12.58 -17.48
C GLY A 369 16.46 -13.60 -16.91
N THR A 370 17.71 -13.20 -16.71
CA THR A 370 18.78 -14.05 -16.15
C THR A 370 18.93 -13.84 -14.65
N ARG A 371 19.69 -14.72 -14.01
CA ARG A 371 19.99 -14.61 -12.59
C ARG A 371 21.17 -13.67 -12.39
N ASN A 372 20.99 -12.60 -11.60
CA ASN A 372 22.06 -11.68 -11.28
C ASN A 372 23.06 -12.27 -10.26
N ALA A 373 24.11 -11.50 -9.94
CA ALA A 373 25.18 -11.94 -9.03
C ALA A 373 24.69 -12.29 -7.61
N ASP A 374 23.56 -11.73 -7.17
CA ASP A 374 22.95 -12.00 -5.86
C ASP A 374 21.92 -13.14 -5.90
N GLY A 375 21.79 -13.83 -7.05
CA GLY A 375 20.87 -14.95 -7.20
C GLY A 375 19.43 -14.56 -7.55
N ARG A 376 19.15 -13.28 -7.81
CA ARG A 376 17.82 -12.72 -8.08
C ARG A 376 17.51 -12.66 -9.58
N LEU A 377 16.22 -12.67 -9.94
CA LEU A 377 15.79 -12.46 -11.32
C LEU A 377 16.08 -11.01 -11.75
N ASP A 378 16.79 -10.82 -12.87
CA ASP A 378 16.91 -9.53 -13.52
C ASP A 378 15.69 -9.26 -14.41
N HIS A 379 14.68 -8.64 -13.81
CA HIS A 379 13.43 -8.26 -14.48
C HIS A 379 13.54 -6.91 -15.19
N GLY A 380 14.38 -6.01 -14.68
CA GLY A 380 14.65 -4.71 -15.30
C GLY A 380 13.45 -3.76 -15.29
N GLY A 381 13.53 -2.75 -16.16
CA GLY A 381 12.49 -1.74 -16.36
C GLY A 381 13.06 -0.35 -16.57
N HIS A 382 12.18 0.63 -16.76
CA HIS A 382 12.55 2.02 -17.01
C HIS A 382 11.46 2.99 -16.57
N TRP A 383 11.85 4.24 -16.30
CA TRP A 383 10.91 5.32 -15.99
C TRP A 383 10.31 5.93 -17.25
N ILE A 384 9.02 6.22 -17.18
CA ILE A 384 8.26 6.99 -18.15
C ILE A 384 7.65 8.23 -17.50
N GLU A 385 7.30 9.21 -18.33
CA GLU A 385 6.51 10.38 -17.96
C GLU A 385 5.25 10.48 -18.82
N ALA A 386 4.13 10.86 -18.21
CA ALA A 386 2.86 11.08 -18.88
C ALA A 386 2.11 12.27 -18.27
N SER A 387 1.14 12.81 -19.00
CA SER A 387 0.31 13.92 -18.53
C SER A 387 -0.81 13.49 -17.60
N ASP A 388 -1.22 12.21 -17.64
CA ASP A 388 -2.37 11.71 -16.88
C ASP A 388 -2.26 10.20 -16.61
N TRP A 389 -3.09 9.73 -15.67
CA TRP A 389 -3.26 8.33 -15.32
C TRP A 389 -4.75 7.93 -15.31
N PRO A 390 -5.15 6.84 -15.99
CA PRO A 390 -4.34 5.95 -16.84
C PRO A 390 -3.71 6.69 -18.03
N LEU A 391 -2.67 6.11 -18.62
CA LEU A 391 -1.91 6.77 -19.68
C LEU A 391 -2.83 7.11 -20.87
N PRO A 392 -2.75 8.31 -21.45
CA PRO A 392 -3.45 8.63 -22.67
C PRO A 392 -3.14 7.61 -23.79
N GLY A 393 -4.18 7.13 -24.47
CA GLY A 393 -4.03 6.08 -25.50
C GLY A 393 -4.04 4.65 -24.96
N THR A 394 -4.35 4.43 -23.68
CA THR A 394 -4.55 3.08 -23.13
C THR A 394 -5.72 2.37 -23.81
N GLU A 395 -5.48 1.18 -24.35
CA GLU A 395 -6.49 0.30 -24.93
C GLU A 395 -6.82 -0.83 -23.96
N PHE A 396 -8.05 -0.85 -23.43
CA PHE A 396 -8.49 -1.96 -22.60
C PHE A 396 -8.91 -3.16 -23.45
N ARG A 397 -8.19 -4.27 -23.32
CA ARG A 397 -8.40 -5.48 -24.11
C ARG A 397 -8.80 -6.65 -23.22
N ASN A 398 -9.85 -7.37 -23.63
CA ASN A 398 -10.25 -8.60 -22.96
C ASN A 398 -9.41 -9.77 -23.46
N TYR A 399 -8.98 -10.57 -22.51
CA TYR A 399 -8.34 -11.87 -22.69
C TYR A 399 -9.26 -12.89 -22.01
N TYR A 400 -9.97 -13.65 -22.83
CA TYR A 400 -10.94 -14.65 -22.44
C TYR A 400 -10.26 -15.96 -22.03
N ILE A 401 -10.84 -16.59 -21.01
CA ILE A 401 -10.47 -17.92 -20.56
C ILE A 401 -11.10 -18.95 -21.50
N HIS A 402 -10.36 -20.01 -21.84
CA HIS A 402 -10.84 -21.12 -22.66
C HIS A 402 -10.73 -22.47 -21.93
N GLU A 403 -11.60 -23.41 -22.31
CA GLU A 403 -11.68 -24.78 -21.74
C GLU A 403 -10.38 -25.60 -21.82
N ASN A 404 -9.45 -25.22 -22.70
CA ASN A 404 -8.15 -25.87 -22.86
C ASN A 404 -7.03 -25.26 -22.00
N GLY A 405 -7.36 -24.31 -21.12
CA GLY A 405 -6.38 -23.59 -20.30
C GLY A 405 -5.71 -22.41 -21.00
N SER A 406 -6.10 -22.09 -22.25
CA SER A 406 -5.55 -20.93 -22.95
C SER A 406 -6.24 -19.63 -22.57
N LEU A 407 -5.50 -18.53 -22.72
CA LEU A 407 -5.96 -17.17 -22.55
C LEU A 407 -5.81 -16.44 -23.90
N SER A 408 -6.90 -15.94 -24.48
CA SER A 408 -6.85 -15.34 -25.82
C SER A 408 -7.82 -14.17 -25.99
N THR A 409 -7.64 -13.35 -27.02
CA THR A 409 -8.55 -12.23 -27.31
C THR A 409 -9.81 -12.67 -28.09
N GLU A 410 -9.81 -13.90 -28.59
CA GLU A 410 -10.96 -14.50 -29.26
C GLU A 410 -11.96 -15.00 -28.22
N LYS A 411 -13.25 -14.86 -28.51
CA LYS A 411 -14.29 -15.37 -27.61
C LYS A 411 -14.27 -16.90 -27.59
N PRO A 412 -14.58 -17.52 -26.45
CA PRO A 412 -14.72 -18.96 -26.35
C PRO A 412 -15.96 -19.46 -27.11
N LYS A 413 -16.01 -20.77 -27.38
CA LYS A 413 -17.14 -21.42 -28.03
C LYS A 413 -18.35 -21.45 -27.10
N ASP A 414 -19.55 -21.49 -27.68
CA ASP A 414 -20.82 -21.55 -26.93
C ASP A 414 -20.97 -22.80 -26.05
N ASP A 415 -20.23 -23.87 -26.34
CA ASP A 415 -20.29 -25.16 -25.64
C ASP A 415 -19.00 -25.48 -24.84
N ALA A 416 -18.12 -24.49 -24.62
CA ALA A 416 -16.87 -24.70 -23.91
C ALA A 416 -17.09 -25.20 -22.46
N ALA A 417 -16.31 -26.20 -22.04
CA ALA A 417 -16.41 -26.78 -20.71
C ALA A 417 -16.01 -25.79 -19.59
N SER A 418 -16.68 -25.88 -18.44
CA SER A 418 -16.31 -25.16 -17.23
C SER A 418 -15.25 -25.89 -16.41
N PHE A 419 -14.57 -25.18 -15.52
CA PHE A 419 -13.61 -25.74 -14.58
C PHE A 419 -14.23 -25.82 -13.19
N THR A 420 -14.16 -26.99 -12.54
CA THR A 420 -14.65 -27.19 -11.18
C THR A 420 -13.51 -27.67 -10.29
N TYR A 421 -13.38 -27.07 -9.10
CA TYR A 421 -12.38 -27.42 -8.10
C TYR A 421 -12.97 -27.34 -6.70
N ASP A 422 -12.33 -28.03 -5.75
CA ASP A 422 -12.71 -28.02 -4.35
C ASP A 422 -11.74 -27.08 -3.60
N PHE A 423 -12.28 -26.08 -2.90
CA PHE A 423 -11.54 -25.22 -1.98
C PHE A 423 -11.76 -25.68 -0.54
N ASP A 424 -10.69 -26.16 0.11
CA ASP A 424 -10.67 -26.49 1.53
C ASP A 424 -10.03 -25.35 2.35
N PRO A 425 -10.77 -24.69 3.26
CA PRO A 425 -10.22 -23.69 4.18
C PRO A 425 -9.06 -24.19 5.06
N LYS A 426 -8.85 -25.50 5.19
CA LYS A 426 -7.71 -26.10 5.92
C LYS A 426 -6.46 -26.30 5.06
N ASP A 427 -6.57 -26.08 3.76
CA ASP A 427 -5.47 -26.15 2.81
C ASP A 427 -5.48 -24.94 1.85
N PRO A 428 -5.43 -23.70 2.37
CA PRO A 428 -5.45 -22.52 1.53
C PRO A 428 -4.18 -22.41 0.68
N VAL A 429 -4.28 -21.78 -0.48
CA VAL A 429 -3.15 -21.42 -1.33
C VAL A 429 -2.24 -20.43 -0.57
N PRO A 430 -0.95 -20.72 -0.42
CA PRO A 430 -0.04 -19.84 0.30
C PRO A 430 0.23 -18.55 -0.47
N THR A 431 0.40 -17.45 0.26
CA THR A 431 0.86 -16.17 -0.28
C THR A 431 2.34 -16.26 -0.61
N ILE A 432 2.65 -16.00 -1.88
CA ILE A 432 4.02 -15.91 -2.40
C ILE A 432 4.19 -14.53 -3.03
N GLY A 433 4.65 -13.58 -2.22
CA GLY A 433 4.84 -12.20 -2.63
C GLY A 433 3.55 -11.42 -2.84
N GLY A 434 3.64 -10.43 -3.71
CA GLY A 434 2.54 -9.55 -4.11
C GLY A 434 2.64 -8.17 -3.46
N SER A 435 1.61 -7.37 -3.68
CA SER A 435 1.53 -5.99 -3.20
C SER A 435 1.14 -5.97 -1.73
N LEU A 436 2.12 -5.75 -0.85
CA LEU A 436 2.00 -6.01 0.59
C LEU A 436 2.87 -5.05 1.41
N THR A 437 2.48 -4.84 2.67
CA THR A 437 3.30 -4.16 3.68
C THR A 437 3.08 -4.80 5.05
N SER A 438 3.99 -4.58 5.99
CA SER A 438 3.87 -5.02 7.39
C SER A 438 3.58 -6.51 7.60
N GLY A 439 3.86 -7.39 6.63
CA GLY A 439 3.57 -8.84 6.75
C GLY A 439 4.56 -9.62 7.64
N GLN A 440 5.71 -9.04 7.96
CA GLN A 440 6.71 -9.68 8.82
C GLN A 440 6.18 -9.82 10.26
N PRO A 441 6.49 -10.92 10.97
CA PRO A 441 7.42 -11.99 10.57
C PRO A 441 6.81 -13.13 9.72
N ILE A 442 5.52 -13.06 9.35
CA ILE A 442 4.81 -14.20 8.75
C ILE A 442 4.99 -14.28 7.23
N PHE A 443 4.92 -13.15 6.53
CA PHE A 443 4.94 -13.11 5.07
C PHE A 443 5.59 -11.83 4.53
N GLU A 444 6.06 -11.89 3.29
CA GLU A 444 6.74 -10.78 2.62
C GLU A 444 6.11 -10.44 1.27
N GLY A 445 6.21 -9.15 0.91
CA GLY A 445 5.80 -8.64 -0.40
C GLY A 445 6.92 -8.69 -1.43
N GLY A 446 6.56 -8.42 -2.68
CA GLY A 446 7.51 -8.33 -3.80
C GLY A 446 7.28 -9.38 -4.88
N GLY A 447 8.22 -9.43 -5.83
CA GLY A 447 8.21 -10.35 -6.95
C GLY A 447 8.97 -11.64 -6.64
N PHE A 448 8.31 -12.78 -6.80
CA PHE A 448 8.84 -14.11 -6.57
C PHE A 448 8.34 -15.11 -7.61
N ASP A 449 9.11 -16.18 -7.80
CA ASP A 449 8.66 -17.34 -8.56
C ASP A 449 7.46 -17.95 -7.83
N GLN A 450 6.37 -18.22 -8.54
CA GLN A 450 5.15 -18.82 -7.98
C GLN A 450 5.30 -20.32 -7.73
N ARG A 451 6.32 -20.67 -6.94
CA ARG A 451 6.65 -22.00 -6.46
C ARG A 451 6.72 -22.01 -4.94
N GLU A 452 6.08 -23.00 -4.35
CA GLU A 452 6.12 -23.20 -2.91
C GLU A 452 7.56 -23.40 -2.43
N GLY A 453 7.84 -22.92 -1.21
CA GLY A 453 9.16 -22.99 -0.60
C GLY A 453 9.06 -22.80 0.89
N GLU A 454 10.02 -23.33 1.64
CA GLU A 454 10.00 -23.35 3.12
C GLU A 454 9.91 -21.94 3.74
N LYS A 455 10.38 -20.91 3.05
CA LYS A 455 10.30 -19.51 3.51
C LYS A 455 8.90 -18.91 3.44
N PHE A 456 7.99 -19.48 2.63
CA PHE A 456 6.65 -18.95 2.46
C PHE A 456 5.70 -19.68 3.40
N TYR A 457 5.14 -18.94 4.35
CA TYR A 457 4.17 -19.45 5.30
C TYR A 457 2.99 -20.14 4.60
N GLY A 458 2.60 -21.31 5.10
CA GLY A 458 1.53 -22.11 4.53
C GLY A 458 1.95 -23.02 3.37
N SER A 459 3.19 -22.96 2.88
CA SER A 459 3.69 -23.92 1.88
C SER A 459 3.73 -25.34 2.46
N LYS A 460 3.16 -26.30 1.74
CA LYS A 460 3.11 -27.73 2.09
C LYS A 460 3.88 -28.61 1.11
N HIS A 461 4.17 -28.11 -0.09
CA HIS A 461 4.84 -28.84 -1.16
C HIS A 461 6.03 -28.07 -1.75
N PRO A 462 7.11 -27.82 -0.95
CA PRO A 462 8.28 -27.09 -1.44
C PRO A 462 8.79 -27.60 -2.79
N GLY A 463 8.98 -26.68 -3.73
CA GLY A 463 9.45 -26.93 -5.10
C GLY A 463 8.34 -27.07 -6.16
N LEU A 464 7.10 -27.37 -5.74
CA LEU A 464 5.97 -27.42 -6.69
C LEU A 464 5.50 -26.01 -7.06
N PRO A 465 5.19 -25.75 -8.34
CA PRO A 465 4.54 -24.50 -8.73
C PRO A 465 3.11 -24.46 -8.18
N LEU A 466 2.61 -23.27 -7.84
CA LEU A 466 1.22 -23.11 -7.38
C LEU A 466 0.21 -23.62 -8.43
N SER A 467 0.55 -23.51 -9.72
CA SER A 467 -0.25 -24.05 -10.83
C SER A 467 -0.36 -25.58 -10.86
N ALA A 468 0.38 -26.31 -10.02
CA ALA A 468 0.23 -27.76 -9.84
C ALA A 468 -0.81 -28.12 -8.79
N ARG A 469 -1.29 -27.16 -7.98
CA ARG A 469 -2.34 -27.40 -7.01
C ARG A 469 -3.69 -27.57 -7.71
N ALA A 470 -4.52 -28.48 -7.21
CA ALA A 470 -5.84 -28.75 -7.80
C ALA A 470 -6.85 -27.60 -7.62
N ASP A 471 -6.61 -26.70 -6.66
CA ASP A 471 -7.43 -25.53 -6.35
C ASP A 471 -6.89 -24.23 -6.97
N VAL A 472 -5.94 -24.32 -7.91
CA VAL A 472 -5.40 -23.20 -8.68
C VAL A 472 -5.62 -23.48 -10.17
N LEU A 473 -6.51 -22.71 -10.79
CA LEU A 473 -6.76 -22.75 -12.23
C LEU A 473 -5.85 -21.74 -12.92
N SER A 474 -4.95 -22.20 -13.78
CA SER A 474 -4.00 -21.35 -14.51
C SER A 474 -4.38 -21.24 -15.98
N PHE A 475 -4.49 -20.00 -16.48
CA PHE A 475 -4.79 -19.69 -17.88
C PHE A 475 -3.72 -18.81 -18.48
N GLU A 476 -3.13 -19.22 -19.61
CA GLU A 476 -2.01 -18.49 -20.22
C GLU A 476 -2.14 -18.29 -21.72
N THR A 477 -1.57 -17.19 -22.21
CA THR A 477 -1.45 -16.95 -23.65
C THR A 477 -0.48 -17.95 -24.28
N GLU A 478 -0.52 -18.08 -25.60
CA GLU A 478 0.67 -18.54 -26.35
C GLU A 478 1.88 -17.64 -26.05
N PRO A 479 3.13 -18.11 -26.28
CA PRO A 479 4.30 -17.25 -26.15
C PRO A 479 4.09 -16.01 -27.00
N LEU A 480 4.26 -14.84 -26.40
CA LEU A 480 3.97 -13.58 -27.04
C LEU A 480 4.86 -13.39 -28.28
N ALA A 481 4.26 -13.04 -29.41
CA ALA A 481 4.99 -12.82 -30.66
C ALA A 481 5.81 -11.51 -30.64
N GLU A 482 5.37 -10.56 -29.81
CA GLU A 482 5.93 -9.22 -29.60
C GLU A 482 5.76 -8.81 -28.13
N ASP A 483 6.45 -7.76 -27.72
CA ASP A 483 6.31 -7.24 -26.35
C ASP A 483 4.91 -6.66 -26.13
N VAL A 484 4.34 -6.89 -24.95
CA VAL A 484 3.02 -6.37 -24.56
C VAL A 484 3.15 -5.59 -23.26
N ALA A 485 2.96 -4.26 -23.31
CA ALA A 485 2.96 -3.42 -22.13
C ALA A 485 1.55 -3.34 -21.52
N VAL A 486 1.43 -3.77 -20.28
CA VAL A 486 0.22 -3.67 -19.45
C VAL A 486 0.46 -2.58 -18.42
N VAL A 487 -0.15 -1.41 -18.63
CA VAL A 487 0.06 -0.23 -17.79
C VAL A 487 -1.28 0.41 -17.44
N GLY A 488 -1.75 0.20 -16.22
CA GLY A 488 -3.04 0.73 -15.76
C GLY A 488 -3.81 -0.18 -14.82
N PRO A 489 -5.10 0.13 -14.58
CA PRO A 489 -5.99 -0.70 -13.77
C PRO A 489 -6.39 -1.99 -14.49
N ILE A 490 -6.50 -3.08 -13.73
CA ILE A 490 -6.85 -4.41 -14.21
C ILE A 490 -8.17 -4.84 -13.57
N THR A 491 -9.03 -5.48 -14.34
CA THR A 491 -10.26 -6.11 -13.82
C THR A 491 -10.37 -7.54 -14.34
N VAL A 492 -10.77 -8.47 -13.48
CA VAL A 492 -11.08 -9.85 -13.86
C VAL A 492 -12.58 -10.08 -13.62
N GLU A 493 -13.32 -10.36 -14.68
CA GLU A 493 -14.73 -10.73 -14.60
C GLU A 493 -14.85 -12.24 -14.74
N LEU A 494 -15.43 -12.89 -13.73
CA LEU A 494 -15.66 -14.33 -13.74
C LEU A 494 -17.16 -14.63 -13.64
N TYR A 495 -17.63 -15.57 -14.45
CA TYR A 495 -18.90 -16.25 -14.25
C TYR A 495 -18.63 -17.50 -13.43
N VAL A 496 -19.24 -17.58 -12.25
CA VAL A 496 -18.92 -18.60 -11.25
C VAL A 496 -20.17 -19.18 -10.60
N SER A 497 -20.02 -20.35 -9.99
CA SER A 497 -21.00 -20.90 -9.04
C SER A 497 -20.29 -21.59 -7.88
N SER A 498 -20.96 -21.72 -6.75
CA SER A 498 -20.48 -22.50 -5.60
C SER A 498 -21.61 -23.36 -5.03
N ASP A 499 -21.27 -24.47 -4.39
CA ASP A 499 -22.21 -25.22 -3.55
C ASP A 499 -22.26 -24.76 -2.09
N ALA A 500 -21.33 -23.88 -1.69
CA ALA A 500 -21.29 -23.23 -0.41
C ALA A 500 -22.11 -21.93 -0.40
N PRO A 501 -22.65 -21.50 0.78
CA PRO A 501 -23.37 -20.24 0.93
C PRO A 501 -22.46 -19.01 0.89
N ASP A 502 -21.14 -19.19 0.93
CA ASP A 502 -20.14 -18.15 0.71
C ASP A 502 -18.82 -18.78 0.30
N THR A 503 -17.95 -18.03 -0.37
CA THR A 503 -16.57 -18.41 -0.69
C THR A 503 -15.82 -17.16 -1.18
N ASP A 504 -14.52 -17.27 -1.44
CA ASP A 504 -13.75 -16.21 -2.08
C ASP A 504 -13.34 -16.64 -3.50
N PHE A 505 -13.08 -15.69 -4.38
CA PHE A 505 -12.31 -15.91 -5.60
C PHE A 505 -11.13 -14.94 -5.65
N THR A 506 -9.95 -15.45 -5.98
CA THR A 506 -8.72 -14.69 -6.17
C THR A 506 -8.31 -14.71 -7.63
N ALA A 507 -7.62 -13.65 -8.06
CA ALA A 507 -6.99 -13.60 -9.36
C ALA A 507 -5.59 -12.99 -9.24
N LYS A 508 -4.59 -13.65 -9.85
CA LYS A 508 -3.20 -13.22 -9.85
C LYS A 508 -2.67 -13.13 -11.27
N LEU A 509 -2.15 -11.97 -11.65
CA LEU A 509 -1.47 -11.75 -12.92
C LEU A 509 0.00 -12.13 -12.79
N VAL A 510 0.50 -12.94 -13.71
CA VAL A 510 1.84 -13.53 -13.69
C VAL A 510 2.53 -13.35 -15.05
N ASP A 511 3.79 -12.92 -15.02
CA ASP A 511 4.72 -12.91 -16.17
C ASP A 511 5.51 -14.22 -16.18
N VAL A 512 5.24 -15.07 -17.18
CA VAL A 512 5.86 -16.39 -17.30
C VAL A 512 7.03 -16.33 -18.27
N TYR A 513 8.24 -16.40 -17.70
CA TYR A 513 9.50 -16.46 -18.43
C TYR A 513 9.67 -17.85 -19.06
N PRO A 514 10.15 -17.93 -20.31
CA PRO A 514 10.48 -19.21 -20.92
C PRO A 514 11.67 -19.87 -20.19
N PRO A 515 11.85 -21.20 -20.34
CA PRO A 515 13.05 -21.89 -19.88
C PRO A 515 14.35 -21.21 -20.33
N SER A 516 15.28 -21.04 -19.40
CA SER A 516 16.59 -20.44 -19.63
C SER A 516 17.69 -21.24 -18.94
N LYS A 517 18.95 -20.86 -19.14
CA LYS A 517 20.10 -21.50 -18.45
C LYS A 517 19.99 -21.39 -16.92
N ASP A 518 19.52 -20.26 -16.43
CA ASP A 518 19.46 -19.97 -14.99
C ASP A 518 18.14 -20.42 -14.35
N TYR A 519 17.11 -20.56 -15.18
CA TYR A 519 15.77 -21.04 -14.81
C TYR A 519 15.31 -22.13 -15.82
N PRO A 520 15.82 -23.37 -15.72
CA PRO A 520 15.56 -24.43 -16.71
C PRO A 520 14.09 -24.85 -16.86
N THR A 521 13.25 -24.52 -15.88
CA THR A 521 11.81 -24.77 -15.90
C THR A 521 10.98 -23.50 -16.12
N GLY A 522 11.62 -22.42 -16.57
CA GLY A 522 11.03 -21.08 -16.61
C GLY A 522 10.92 -20.44 -15.22
N TYR A 523 10.38 -19.23 -15.18
CA TYR A 523 10.14 -18.47 -13.95
C TYR A 523 8.76 -17.84 -14.03
N ALA A 524 7.91 -18.02 -13.02
CA ALA A 524 6.56 -17.46 -12.98
C ALA A 524 6.54 -16.29 -12.00
N LEU A 525 6.77 -15.08 -12.48
CA LEU A 525 6.85 -13.88 -11.65
C LEU A 525 5.45 -13.31 -11.38
N ASN A 526 5.04 -13.20 -10.11
CA ASN A 526 3.82 -12.48 -9.78
C ASN A 526 3.97 -10.97 -10.03
N ILE A 527 2.97 -10.40 -10.72
CA ILE A 527 2.90 -8.97 -11.02
C ILE A 527 1.95 -8.25 -10.06
N THR A 528 0.73 -8.75 -9.91
CA THR A 528 -0.30 -8.19 -9.03
C THR A 528 -1.37 -9.23 -8.74
N ASP A 529 -2.15 -9.03 -7.69
CA ASP A 529 -3.23 -9.94 -7.30
C ASP A 529 -4.38 -9.20 -6.60
N GLY A 530 -5.55 -9.83 -6.61
CA GLY A 530 -6.74 -9.36 -5.90
C GLY A 530 -7.66 -10.50 -5.49
N ILE A 531 -8.69 -10.14 -4.74
CA ILE A 531 -9.69 -11.06 -4.17
C ILE A 531 -11.08 -10.42 -4.21
N ILE A 532 -12.12 -11.25 -4.26
CA ILE A 532 -13.51 -10.88 -3.96
C ILE A 532 -14.11 -11.93 -3.02
N ARG A 533 -14.70 -11.47 -1.92
CA ARG A 533 -15.49 -12.29 -1.01
C ARG A 533 -16.95 -12.29 -1.44
N CYS A 534 -17.48 -13.46 -1.79
CA CYS A 534 -18.69 -13.58 -2.62
C CYS A 534 -19.97 -13.08 -1.96
N ARG A 535 -20.05 -13.06 -0.61
CA ARG A 535 -21.17 -12.38 0.06
C ARG A 535 -21.33 -10.93 -0.37
N TYR A 536 -20.26 -10.25 -0.78
CA TYR A 536 -20.26 -8.86 -1.20
C TYR A 536 -20.31 -8.66 -2.73
N ARG A 537 -20.52 -9.73 -3.51
CA ARG A 537 -20.49 -9.71 -4.99
C ARG A 537 -21.37 -8.63 -5.64
N ASN A 538 -22.50 -8.32 -5.01
CA ASN A 538 -23.49 -7.34 -5.49
C ASN A 538 -23.45 -6.02 -4.71
N SER A 539 -22.98 -6.04 -3.47
CA SER A 539 -22.87 -4.85 -2.62
C SER A 539 -21.96 -5.13 -1.42
N PHE A 540 -21.02 -4.23 -1.16
CA PHE A 540 -20.24 -4.23 0.08
C PHE A 540 -21.06 -3.82 1.31
N GLU A 541 -22.21 -3.17 1.12
CA GLU A 541 -23.09 -2.69 2.21
C GLU A 541 -24.17 -3.73 2.59
N LYS A 542 -24.51 -4.62 1.67
CA LYS A 542 -25.61 -5.59 1.83
C LYS A 542 -25.11 -6.98 1.45
N PRO A 543 -24.43 -7.68 2.38
CA PRO A 543 -23.99 -9.04 2.11
C PRO A 543 -25.18 -9.97 1.91
N GLU A 544 -25.04 -10.89 0.96
CA GLU A 544 -26.05 -11.91 0.67
C GLU A 544 -25.42 -13.28 0.42
N PRO A 545 -26.03 -14.37 0.91
CA PRO A 545 -25.49 -15.71 0.69
C PRO A 545 -25.54 -16.07 -0.79
N ILE A 546 -24.65 -16.96 -1.21
CA ILE A 546 -24.72 -17.63 -2.51
C ILE A 546 -25.88 -18.64 -2.48
N VAL A 547 -26.67 -18.68 -3.55
CA VAL A 547 -27.61 -19.79 -3.77
C VAL A 547 -26.86 -20.95 -4.41
N LYS A 548 -26.90 -22.12 -3.77
CA LYS A 548 -26.19 -23.31 -4.21
C LYS A 548 -26.43 -23.62 -5.70
N GLY A 549 -25.35 -23.65 -6.47
CA GLY A 549 -25.35 -23.97 -7.90
C GLY A 549 -25.86 -22.87 -8.83
N GLU A 550 -26.30 -21.73 -8.29
CA GLU A 550 -26.62 -20.56 -9.11
C GLU A 550 -25.34 -20.00 -9.72
N VAL A 551 -25.41 -19.64 -11.01
CA VAL A 551 -24.33 -18.96 -11.70
C VAL A 551 -24.48 -17.46 -11.52
N PHE A 552 -23.44 -16.81 -11.03
CA PHE A 552 -23.38 -15.37 -10.83
C PHE A 552 -22.07 -14.80 -11.37
N LYS A 553 -22.05 -13.49 -11.60
CA LYS A 553 -20.84 -12.79 -12.03
C LYS A 553 -20.15 -12.18 -10.82
N VAL A 554 -18.82 -12.27 -10.77
CA VAL A 554 -17.98 -11.53 -9.82
C VAL A 554 -16.95 -10.70 -10.57
N THR A 555 -16.57 -9.57 -9.98
CA THR A 555 -15.47 -8.74 -10.46
C THR A 555 -14.37 -8.72 -9.39
N ILE A 556 -13.17 -9.11 -9.78
CA ILE A 556 -11.96 -9.02 -8.96
C ILE A 556 -11.12 -7.86 -9.50
N GLU A 557 -10.63 -7.02 -8.60
CA GLU A 557 -9.73 -5.91 -8.92
C GLU A 557 -8.34 -6.19 -8.33
N PRO A 558 -7.44 -6.87 -9.07
CA PRO A 558 -6.02 -6.79 -8.79
C PRO A 558 -5.57 -5.34 -8.81
N PHE A 559 -4.61 -4.96 -7.96
CA PHE A 559 -4.07 -3.61 -8.00
C PHE A 559 -3.45 -3.30 -9.37
N ALA A 560 -3.56 -2.04 -9.79
CA ALA A 560 -2.98 -1.58 -11.03
C ALA A 560 -1.46 -1.82 -11.09
N THR A 561 -0.92 -1.93 -12.29
CA THR A 561 0.51 -2.21 -12.50
C THR A 561 1.04 -1.49 -13.74
N ALA A 562 2.36 -1.52 -13.90
CA ALA A 562 3.06 -1.14 -15.12
C ALA A 562 4.12 -2.19 -15.42
N ASN A 563 3.82 -3.13 -16.33
CA ASN A 563 4.71 -4.24 -16.68
C ASN A 563 4.78 -4.47 -18.20
N LEU A 564 5.99 -4.65 -18.72
CA LEU A 564 6.26 -5.12 -20.07
C LEU A 564 6.43 -6.64 -20.05
N PHE A 565 5.47 -7.35 -20.60
CA PHE A 565 5.60 -8.78 -20.88
C PHE A 565 6.40 -8.93 -22.17
N ALA A 566 7.64 -9.42 -22.06
CA ALA A 566 8.55 -9.49 -23.20
C ALA A 566 8.12 -10.57 -24.20
N LYS A 567 8.51 -10.39 -25.45
CA LYS A 567 8.38 -11.40 -26.50
C LYS A 567 8.91 -12.76 -26.02
N GLY A 568 8.13 -13.81 -26.25
CA GLY A 568 8.42 -15.17 -25.84
C GLY A 568 7.99 -15.51 -24.41
N HIS A 569 7.65 -14.52 -23.58
CA HIS A 569 6.97 -14.76 -22.31
C HIS A 569 5.50 -15.12 -22.55
N ARG A 570 4.78 -15.47 -21.48
CA ARG A 570 3.32 -15.59 -21.50
C ARG A 570 2.70 -14.68 -20.45
N ILE A 571 1.52 -14.16 -20.77
CA ILE A 571 0.63 -13.55 -19.78
C ILE A 571 -0.18 -14.69 -19.18
N ARG A 572 -0.07 -14.90 -17.87
CA ARG A 572 -0.83 -15.91 -17.14
C ARG A 572 -1.72 -15.29 -16.07
N VAL A 573 -2.92 -15.83 -15.92
CA VAL A 573 -3.82 -15.54 -14.80
C VAL A 573 -4.07 -16.80 -14.02
N ASP A 574 -3.76 -16.76 -12.72
CA ASP A 574 -4.09 -17.83 -11.79
C ASP A 574 -5.37 -17.45 -11.01
N ILE A 575 -6.38 -18.32 -11.05
CA ILE A 575 -7.66 -18.19 -10.32
C ILE A 575 -7.72 -19.23 -9.21
N SER A 576 -8.06 -18.81 -7.99
CA SER A 576 -8.27 -19.71 -6.85
C SER A 576 -9.35 -19.14 -5.93
N SER A 577 -9.46 -19.67 -4.70
CA SER A 577 -10.37 -19.22 -3.66
C SER A 577 -9.67 -18.85 -2.35
N SER A 578 -8.35 -18.70 -2.40
CA SER A 578 -7.56 -18.19 -1.27
C SER A 578 -6.23 -17.58 -1.73
N ASN A 579 -5.65 -16.75 -0.87
CA ASN A 579 -4.29 -16.23 -0.94
C ASN A 579 -3.87 -15.88 0.49
N PHE A 580 -3.48 -16.90 1.26
CA PHE A 580 -3.27 -16.81 2.70
C PHE A 580 -1.78 -16.86 3.04
N PRO A 581 -1.23 -15.96 3.87
CA PRO A 581 -1.93 -15.06 4.78
C PRO A 581 -2.01 -13.60 4.33
N LYS A 582 -1.99 -13.27 3.03
CA LYS A 582 -2.34 -11.90 2.60
C LYS A 582 -3.74 -11.53 3.06
N TYR A 583 -4.72 -12.42 2.83
CA TYR A 583 -6.09 -12.27 3.29
C TYR A 583 -6.48 -13.32 4.33
N ASP A 584 -7.50 -13.03 5.13
CA ASP A 584 -8.14 -14.02 5.98
C ASP A 584 -8.88 -15.10 5.16
N ILE A 585 -9.01 -16.30 5.74
CA ILE A 585 -9.59 -17.45 5.06
C ILE A 585 -11.12 -17.41 5.18
N ASN A 586 -11.83 -17.48 4.05
CA ASN A 586 -13.28 -17.69 4.07
C ASN A 586 -13.60 -19.12 4.55
N PRO A 587 -14.42 -19.30 5.60
CA PRO A 587 -14.79 -20.62 6.09
C PRO A 587 -15.81 -21.36 5.20
N ASN A 588 -16.29 -20.71 4.14
CA ASN A 588 -17.34 -21.18 3.24
C ASN A 588 -18.71 -21.43 3.91
N SER A 589 -18.96 -20.86 5.10
CA SER A 589 -20.17 -21.12 5.90
C SER A 589 -21.12 -19.91 6.03
N TYR A 590 -20.81 -18.79 5.36
CA TYR A 590 -21.50 -17.50 5.52
C TYR A 590 -21.51 -16.98 6.98
N ALA A 591 -20.64 -17.52 7.84
CA ALA A 591 -20.53 -17.07 9.21
C ALA A 591 -20.07 -15.59 9.29
N PRO A 592 -20.42 -14.86 10.35
CA PRO A 592 -19.95 -13.49 10.54
C PRO A 592 -18.42 -13.42 10.51
N GLU A 593 -17.89 -12.36 9.89
CA GLU A 593 -16.45 -12.13 9.73
C GLU A 593 -15.73 -12.15 11.08
N GLY A 594 -14.55 -12.77 11.12
CA GLY A 594 -13.76 -12.88 12.35
C GLY A 594 -14.44 -13.64 13.50
N ARG A 595 -15.55 -14.36 13.25
CA ARG A 595 -16.29 -15.13 14.28
C ARG A 595 -16.65 -16.56 13.87
N GLY A 596 -16.54 -16.91 12.59
CA GLY A 596 -16.81 -18.27 12.12
C GLY A 596 -15.95 -19.32 12.83
N ARG A 597 -16.59 -20.37 13.36
CA ARG A 597 -15.92 -21.50 14.05
C ARG A 597 -16.00 -22.81 13.29
N THR A 598 -16.83 -22.86 12.26
CA THR A 598 -17.04 -24.03 11.41
C THR A 598 -16.69 -23.65 9.98
N SER A 599 -16.02 -24.57 9.30
CA SER A 599 -15.72 -24.46 7.88
C SER A 599 -16.19 -25.69 7.13
N GLN A 600 -16.37 -25.53 5.82
CA GLN A 600 -16.67 -26.63 4.90
C GLN A 600 -15.89 -26.45 3.60
N VAL A 601 -15.69 -27.56 2.89
CA VAL A 601 -15.15 -27.50 1.52
C VAL A 601 -16.21 -26.88 0.61
N ALA A 602 -15.81 -25.92 -0.21
CA ALA A 602 -16.65 -25.35 -1.26
C ALA A 602 -16.26 -25.94 -2.61
N ARG A 603 -17.24 -26.46 -3.35
CA ARG A 603 -17.04 -26.83 -4.76
C ARG A 603 -17.35 -25.63 -5.63
N ASN A 604 -16.29 -25.00 -6.13
CA ASN A 604 -16.35 -23.80 -6.93
C ASN A 604 -16.22 -24.14 -8.42
N THR A 605 -16.97 -23.43 -9.27
CA THR A 605 -16.93 -23.63 -10.72
C THR A 605 -16.74 -22.29 -11.42
N VAL A 606 -15.85 -22.24 -12.41
CA VAL A 606 -15.61 -21.10 -13.30
C VAL A 606 -16.09 -21.47 -14.71
N PHE A 607 -17.04 -20.69 -15.23
CA PHE A 607 -17.60 -20.87 -16.57
C PHE A 607 -16.82 -20.06 -17.58
N CYS A 608 -16.67 -20.59 -18.80
CA CYS A 608 -15.93 -19.94 -19.87
C CYS A 608 -16.52 -20.19 -21.25
N ASP A 609 -17.81 -20.52 -21.35
CA ASP A 609 -18.50 -20.64 -22.64
C ASP A 609 -18.86 -19.27 -23.24
N GLY A 610 -19.29 -19.28 -24.51
CA GLY A 610 -19.63 -18.08 -25.27
C GLY A 610 -20.72 -17.20 -24.64
N THR A 611 -21.61 -17.77 -23.81
CA THR A 611 -22.64 -17.01 -23.07
C THR A 611 -22.15 -16.51 -21.71
N ARG A 612 -21.11 -17.13 -21.16
CA ARG A 612 -20.48 -16.81 -19.87
C ARG A 612 -18.96 -16.64 -20.03
N PRO A 613 -18.50 -15.65 -20.82
CA PRO A 613 -17.10 -15.55 -21.20
C PRO A 613 -16.28 -14.86 -20.09
N SER A 614 -15.83 -15.63 -19.10
CA SER A 614 -14.90 -15.14 -18.07
C SER A 614 -13.62 -14.61 -18.71
N ALA A 615 -13.13 -13.47 -18.24
CA ALA A 615 -12.02 -12.76 -18.86
C ALA A 615 -11.25 -11.88 -17.89
N ILE A 616 -9.97 -11.67 -18.21
CA ILE A 616 -9.18 -10.55 -17.67
C ILE A 616 -9.19 -9.40 -18.68
N ARG A 617 -9.40 -8.18 -18.20
CA ARG A 617 -9.33 -6.95 -18.99
C ARG A 617 -8.04 -6.22 -18.66
N LEU A 618 -7.15 -6.16 -19.65
CA LEU A 618 -5.80 -5.61 -19.51
C LEU A 618 -5.68 -4.23 -20.19
N PRO A 619 -5.05 -3.24 -19.53
CA PRO A 619 -4.77 -1.92 -20.10
C PRO A 619 -3.50 -1.98 -20.98
N ILE A 620 -3.67 -2.22 -22.27
CA ILE A 620 -2.57 -2.34 -23.23
C ILE A 620 -2.13 -0.93 -23.66
N VAL A 621 -0.82 -0.67 -23.62
CA VAL A 621 -0.25 0.63 -24.01
C VAL A 621 0.80 0.45 -25.10
N GLY A 622 0.68 1.21 -26.20
CA GLY A 622 1.66 1.21 -27.28
C GLY A 622 2.92 2.00 -26.92
N GLY A 623 4.07 1.65 -27.52
CA GLY A 623 5.36 2.29 -27.22
C GLY A 623 5.39 3.81 -27.37
N ALA A 624 4.59 4.38 -28.27
CA ALA A 624 4.50 5.84 -28.46
C ALA A 624 3.87 6.59 -27.26
N ALA A 625 3.04 5.92 -26.45
CA ALA A 625 2.43 6.49 -25.26
C ALA A 625 3.34 6.38 -24.01
N MET A 626 4.36 5.52 -24.06
CA MET A 626 5.36 5.34 -23.00
C MET A 626 6.56 6.26 -23.25
N VAL A 627 6.38 7.56 -23.03
CA VAL A 627 7.45 8.54 -23.22
C VAL A 627 8.50 8.35 -22.13
N ALA A 628 9.72 7.99 -22.51
CA ALA A 628 10.83 7.79 -21.56
C ALA A 628 11.10 9.06 -20.74
N LEU A 629 11.27 8.89 -19.43
CA LEU A 629 11.65 9.99 -18.55
C LEU A 629 13.02 10.53 -18.97
N LYS A 630 13.13 11.86 -19.10
CA LYS A 630 14.41 12.49 -19.44
C LYS A 630 15.40 12.32 -18.28
N PRO A 631 16.68 12.01 -18.56
CA PRO A 631 17.71 11.98 -17.53
C PRO A 631 17.80 13.31 -16.79
N ILE A 632 18.10 13.25 -15.50
CA ILE A 632 18.40 14.43 -14.70
C ILE A 632 19.62 15.13 -15.32
N ALA A 633 19.52 16.43 -15.56
CA ALA A 633 20.67 17.23 -15.96
C ALA A 633 21.70 17.18 -14.81
N LYS A 634 22.87 16.58 -15.09
CA LYS A 634 23.97 16.47 -14.13
C LYS A 634 24.68 17.79 -13.93
#